data_AF-B3E0N1-F1
#
_entry.id   AF-B3E0N1-F1
#
_cell.length_a   1.000
_cell.length_b   1.000
_cell.length_c   1.000
_cell.angle_alpha   90.00
_cell.angle_beta   90.00
_cell.angle_gamma   90.00
#
_symmetry.space_group_name_H-M   'P 1'
#
loop_
_entity.id
_entity.type
_entity.pdbx_description
1 polymer ?
#
loop_
_entity_poly.entity_id
_entity_poly.type
_entity_poly.pdbx_seq_one_letter_code
_entity_poly.pdbx_strand_id
1 'polypeptide(L)'
;MNRDLKKLNALVVSCGEIHDHDHYQALIRSLPELARNHFVLTLELPRDFNPLMRKFIDKATSLYEKVAAHEILPEKAERKVDQLELELIDKMEKKYPSSLNWEYGFFKSRGSHCRKEKGKWVMDDPVEGKIVSSIGHYTDIMREVARYNAEHGNRLGVYAVDITTREMKAQQRKKNLFVEINLPKECQKAVDDYLAKAKKSAFLRKIPKEGLKAKFLENIEKEGIPLEKEQKEILLGKLDFLARLQRKDKSLTVLTKNLDKTAFRYFVENYPIKEKAGDMNTRLNSAFLDYRDRRMAGNDPKPEDRRFGPCDIKKVALSYPYHYPGPRILHWGGAAHLGEWKRKTNLPLELGKAGFPHGLTADAYTVDILSPEASLDEKGRWERRYPTDFVFESQKGLLKAVQEGIKGQEKTAAGHATISTAGSITGKQKNSEKQR
;
A
#
# COMPACT_ATOMS: atom_id res chain seq x y z
N MET A 1 -15.00 27.31 -4.03
CA MET A 1 -15.92 26.81 -2.99
C MET A 1 -15.14 25.91 -2.02
N ASN A 2 -15.06 26.26 -0.74
CA ASN A 2 -14.56 25.35 0.28
C ASN A 2 -15.67 24.34 0.62
N ARG A 3 -15.66 23.21 -0.07
CA ARG A 3 -16.57 22.09 0.20
C ARG A 3 -16.12 21.40 1.50
N ASP A 4 -17.05 21.20 2.43
CA ASP A 4 -16.81 20.55 3.72
C ASP A 4 -17.34 19.12 3.67
N LEU A 5 -16.46 18.12 3.77
CA LEU A 5 -16.81 16.70 3.66
C LEU A 5 -17.87 16.26 4.69
N LYS A 6 -17.91 16.89 5.86
CA LYS A 6 -18.90 16.58 6.89
C LYS A 6 -20.30 17.02 6.45
N LYS A 7 -20.39 18.20 5.84
CA LYS A 7 -21.64 18.72 5.24
C LYS A 7 -22.04 17.97 3.98
N LEU A 8 -21.05 17.47 3.24
CA LEU A 8 -21.26 16.63 2.07
C LEU A 8 -21.55 15.17 2.41
N ASN A 9 -21.66 14.82 3.69
CA ASN A 9 -21.96 13.47 4.13
C ASN A 9 -21.04 12.41 3.49
N ALA A 10 -19.73 12.68 3.42
CA ALA A 10 -18.78 11.85 2.71
C ALA A 10 -18.59 10.45 3.33
N LEU A 11 -18.38 9.45 2.47
CA LEU A 11 -18.08 8.07 2.85
C LEU A 11 -16.65 7.71 2.45
N VAL A 12 -15.94 7.02 3.35
CA VAL A 12 -14.70 6.31 3.04
C VAL A 12 -14.80 4.85 3.51
N VAL A 13 -14.52 3.93 2.60
CA VAL A 13 -14.35 2.50 2.90
C VAL A 13 -12.87 2.18 2.75
N SER A 14 -12.20 1.84 3.85
CA SER A 14 -10.77 1.50 3.87
C SER A 14 -10.61 -0.02 3.81
N CYS A 15 -9.94 -0.51 2.77
CA CYS A 15 -9.81 -1.91 2.44
C CYS A 15 -8.36 -2.39 2.57
N GLY A 16 -8.15 -3.42 3.39
CA GLY A 16 -6.86 -4.03 3.66
C GLY A 16 -6.69 -5.31 2.86
N GLU A 17 -5.63 -5.41 2.06
CA GLU A 17 -5.25 -6.62 1.33
C GLU A 17 -3.99 -7.26 1.90
N ILE A 18 -3.77 -8.51 1.55
CA ILE A 18 -2.52 -9.20 1.87
C ILE A 18 -1.83 -9.43 0.56
N HIS A 19 -0.67 -8.79 0.41
CA HIS A 19 0.02 -8.68 -0.88
C HIS A 19 0.44 -10.05 -1.45
N ASP A 20 0.55 -11.07 -0.60
CA ASP A 20 0.91 -12.44 -1.01
C ASP A 20 -0.29 -13.27 -1.50
N HIS A 21 -1.50 -12.69 -1.49
CA HIS A 21 -2.74 -13.33 -1.91
C HIS A 21 -3.39 -12.55 -3.07
N ASP A 22 -4.19 -13.24 -3.89
CA ASP A 22 -4.89 -12.64 -5.04
C ASP A 22 -6.10 -11.75 -4.65
N HIS A 23 -6.06 -11.07 -3.50
CA HIS A 23 -7.16 -10.26 -2.98
C HIS A 23 -7.52 -9.07 -3.89
N TYR A 24 -6.55 -8.49 -4.61
CA TYR A 24 -6.80 -7.47 -5.63
C TYR A 24 -7.76 -7.93 -6.75
N GLN A 25 -7.89 -9.25 -6.99
CA GLN A 25 -8.88 -9.78 -7.93
C GLN A 25 -10.32 -9.53 -7.46
N ALA A 26 -10.56 -9.53 -6.14
CA ALA A 26 -11.87 -9.14 -5.59
C ALA A 26 -12.18 -7.67 -5.87
N LEU A 27 -11.18 -6.79 -5.79
CA LEU A 27 -11.31 -5.38 -6.17
C LEU A 27 -11.59 -5.23 -7.68
N ILE A 28 -10.80 -5.88 -8.54
CA ILE A 28 -10.99 -5.85 -10.00
C ILE A 28 -12.42 -6.24 -10.38
N ARG A 29 -12.91 -7.37 -9.85
CA ARG A 29 -14.28 -7.83 -10.12
C ARG A 29 -15.35 -6.88 -9.57
N SER A 30 -15.02 -6.06 -8.57
CA SER A 30 -15.94 -5.09 -7.97
C SER A 30 -16.00 -3.75 -8.71
N LEU A 31 -15.05 -3.45 -9.62
CA LEU A 31 -14.97 -2.14 -10.30
C LEU A 31 -16.29 -1.69 -10.96
N PRO A 32 -17.06 -2.55 -11.66
CA PRO A 32 -18.33 -2.13 -12.27
C PRO A 32 -19.39 -1.71 -11.25
N GLU A 33 -19.44 -2.36 -10.08
CA GLU A 33 -20.37 -2.00 -9.01
C GLU A 33 -19.91 -0.72 -8.29
N LEU A 34 -18.60 -0.58 -8.08
CA LEU A 34 -18.01 0.63 -7.49
C LEU A 34 -18.30 1.87 -8.36
N ALA A 35 -18.11 1.74 -9.67
CA ALA A 35 -18.39 2.81 -10.62
C ALA A 35 -19.90 3.16 -10.67
N ARG A 36 -20.80 2.16 -10.69
CA ARG A 36 -22.25 2.39 -10.60
C ARG A 36 -22.67 3.11 -9.32
N ASN A 37 -21.93 2.90 -8.23
CA ASN A 37 -22.17 3.58 -6.96
C ASN A 37 -21.34 4.87 -6.79
N HIS A 38 -20.71 5.37 -7.87
CA HIS A 38 -19.94 6.61 -7.91
C HIS A 38 -18.76 6.66 -6.92
N PHE A 39 -18.14 5.51 -6.66
CA PHE A 39 -16.89 5.46 -5.92
C PHE A 39 -15.73 6.00 -6.77
N VAL A 40 -14.74 6.55 -6.08
CA VAL A 40 -13.39 6.78 -6.63
C VAL A 40 -12.39 5.96 -5.82
N LEU A 41 -11.42 5.37 -6.52
CA LEU A 41 -10.43 4.49 -5.93
C LEU A 41 -9.20 5.28 -5.50
N THR A 42 -8.71 5.01 -4.29
CA THR A 42 -7.40 5.48 -3.85
C THR A 42 -6.53 4.29 -3.49
N LEU A 43 -5.26 4.33 -3.89
CA LEU A 43 -4.29 3.25 -3.69
C LEU A 43 -3.21 3.70 -2.70
N GLU A 44 -2.74 2.76 -1.87
CA GLU A 44 -1.54 2.87 -1.05
C GLU A 44 -0.27 2.89 -1.92
N LEU A 45 -0.15 3.95 -2.72
CA LEU A 45 1.01 4.24 -3.56
C LEU A 45 1.47 5.67 -3.30
N PRO A 46 2.79 5.95 -3.38
CA PRO A 46 3.32 7.30 -3.27
C PRO A 46 2.61 8.27 -4.22
N ARG A 47 2.02 9.34 -3.68
CA ARG A 47 1.19 10.29 -4.47
C ARG A 47 1.93 10.95 -5.62
N ASP A 48 3.25 10.99 -5.58
CA ASP A 48 4.08 11.50 -6.67
C ASP A 48 4.18 10.54 -7.88
N PHE A 49 3.46 9.41 -7.83
CA PHE A 49 3.19 8.53 -8.96
C PHE A 49 1.89 8.87 -9.71
N ASN A 50 1.01 9.72 -9.18
CA ASN A 50 -0.23 10.12 -9.87
C ASN A 50 -0.04 10.55 -11.33
N PRO A 51 0.99 11.35 -11.69
CA PRO A 51 1.22 11.70 -13.10
C PRO A 51 1.55 10.50 -14.00
N LEU A 52 2.26 9.50 -13.47
CA LEU A 52 2.58 8.28 -14.20
C LEU A 52 1.34 7.39 -14.35
N MET A 53 0.56 7.23 -13.27
CA MET A 53 -0.69 6.47 -13.26
C MET A 53 -1.69 7.04 -14.25
N ARG A 54 -1.93 8.36 -14.22
CA ARG A 54 -2.83 9.04 -15.16
C ARG A 54 -2.39 8.84 -16.60
N LYS A 55 -1.10 9.05 -16.90
CA LYS A 55 -0.56 8.85 -18.24
C LYS A 55 -0.73 7.40 -18.73
N PHE A 56 -0.59 6.41 -17.85
CA PHE A 56 -0.85 5.02 -18.18
C PHE A 56 -2.34 4.79 -18.49
N ILE A 57 -3.23 5.17 -17.57
CA ILE A 57 -4.68 4.98 -17.71
C ILE A 57 -5.19 5.66 -18.98
N ASP A 58 -4.85 6.93 -19.23
CA ASP A 58 -5.32 7.67 -20.41
C ASP A 58 -4.90 6.98 -21.72
N LYS A 59 -3.64 6.50 -21.79
CA LYS A 59 -3.15 5.80 -22.98
C LYS A 59 -3.77 4.41 -23.15
N ALA A 60 -3.94 3.67 -22.07
CA ALA A 60 -4.56 2.35 -22.11
C ALA A 60 -6.04 2.45 -22.47
N THR A 61 -6.77 3.41 -21.88
CA THR A 61 -8.17 3.71 -22.24
C THR A 61 -8.28 4.05 -23.72
N SER A 62 -7.43 4.93 -24.25
CA SER A 62 -7.44 5.25 -25.69
C SER A 62 -7.17 4.04 -26.59
N LEU A 63 -6.34 3.09 -26.16
CA LEU A 63 -6.15 1.84 -26.91
C LEU A 63 -7.42 0.98 -26.88
N TYR A 64 -8.07 0.86 -25.73
CA TYR A 64 -9.31 0.09 -25.60
C TYR A 64 -10.50 0.76 -26.31
N GLU A 65 -10.58 2.09 -26.34
CA GLU A 65 -11.58 2.84 -27.13
C GLU A 65 -11.42 2.52 -28.64
N LYS A 66 -10.18 2.40 -29.12
CA LYS A 66 -9.90 1.99 -30.51
C LYS A 66 -10.26 0.53 -30.78
N VAL A 67 -10.19 -0.34 -29.78
CA VAL A 67 -10.68 -1.72 -29.90
C VAL A 67 -12.20 -1.71 -30.02
N ALA A 68 -12.89 -0.95 -29.16
CA ALA A 68 -14.35 -0.81 -29.19
C ALA A 68 -14.85 -0.19 -30.52
N ALA A 69 -14.07 0.70 -31.12
CA ALA A 69 -14.33 1.28 -32.44
C ALA A 69 -13.86 0.40 -33.63
N HIS A 70 -13.36 -0.82 -33.38
CA HIS A 70 -12.81 -1.73 -34.38
C HIS A 70 -11.62 -1.19 -35.20
N GLU A 71 -10.93 -0.16 -34.71
CA GLU A 71 -9.77 0.46 -35.38
C GLU A 71 -8.47 -0.34 -35.16
N ILE A 72 -8.39 -1.11 -34.07
CA ILE A 72 -7.26 -2.00 -33.78
C ILE A 72 -7.76 -3.35 -33.25
N LEU A 73 -7.03 -4.41 -33.60
CA LEU A 73 -7.29 -5.74 -33.06
C LEU A 73 -7.04 -5.78 -31.54
N PRO A 74 -7.88 -6.49 -30.76
CA PRO A 74 -7.72 -6.63 -29.31
C PRO A 74 -6.31 -7.08 -28.90
N GLU A 75 -5.72 -8.05 -29.60
CA GLU A 75 -4.40 -8.60 -29.28
C GLU A 75 -3.29 -7.56 -29.48
N LYS A 76 -3.47 -6.66 -30.47
CA LYS A 76 -2.53 -5.57 -30.73
C LYS A 76 -2.64 -4.49 -29.65
N ALA A 77 -3.83 -4.24 -29.13
CA ALA A 77 -4.04 -3.33 -28.01
C ALA A 77 -3.39 -3.90 -26.74
N GLU A 78 -3.65 -5.16 -26.41
CA GLU A 78 -3.10 -5.85 -25.23
C GLU A 78 -1.57 -5.81 -25.22
N ARG A 79 -0.90 -6.10 -26.34
CA ARG A 79 0.57 -5.99 -26.44
C ARG A 79 1.09 -4.58 -26.18
N LYS A 80 0.37 -3.55 -26.61
CA LYS A 80 0.74 -2.15 -26.36
C LYS A 80 0.50 -1.78 -24.90
N VAL A 81 -0.59 -2.25 -24.30
CA VAL A 81 -0.86 -2.04 -22.86
C VAL A 81 0.19 -2.74 -22.01
N ASP A 82 0.63 -3.95 -22.37
CA ASP A 82 1.74 -4.64 -21.70
C ASP A 82 3.03 -3.81 -21.71
N GLN A 83 3.37 -3.18 -22.84
CA GLN A 83 4.52 -2.28 -22.93
C GLN A 83 4.36 -1.05 -22.03
N LEU A 84 3.16 -0.47 -21.97
CA LEU A 84 2.85 0.66 -21.11
C LEU A 84 2.96 0.30 -19.62
N GLU A 85 2.58 -0.92 -19.23
CA GLU A 85 2.72 -1.41 -17.84
C GLU A 85 4.18 -1.57 -17.45
N LEU A 86 4.99 -2.21 -18.30
CA LEU A 86 6.42 -2.35 -18.06
C LEU A 86 7.09 -0.98 -17.93
N GLU A 87 6.74 -0.03 -18.81
CA GLU A 87 7.23 1.34 -18.70
C GLU A 87 6.81 2.02 -17.38
N LEU A 88 5.60 1.77 -16.91
CA LEU A 88 5.09 2.32 -15.65
C LEU A 88 5.90 1.76 -14.47
N ILE A 89 6.02 0.44 -14.38
CA ILE A 89 6.77 -0.28 -13.35
C ILE A 89 8.22 0.22 -13.35
N ASP A 90 8.87 0.32 -14.51
CA ASP A 90 10.26 0.79 -14.64
C ASP A 90 10.46 2.22 -14.13
N LYS A 91 9.53 3.12 -14.45
CA LYS A 91 9.61 4.52 -14.01
C LYS A 91 9.37 4.64 -12.52
N MET A 92 8.42 3.88 -11.97
CA MET A 92 8.15 3.85 -10.54
C MET A 92 9.34 3.28 -9.76
N GLU A 93 9.89 2.14 -10.20
CA GLU A 93 11.07 1.48 -9.62
C GLU A 93 12.30 2.39 -9.66
N LYS A 94 12.55 3.07 -10.79
CA LYS A 94 13.66 4.03 -10.90
C LYS A 94 13.55 5.17 -9.86
N LYS A 95 12.33 5.59 -9.54
CA LYS A 95 12.09 6.70 -8.61
C LYS A 95 12.24 6.25 -7.16
N TYR A 96 11.74 5.06 -6.83
CA TYR A 96 11.84 4.52 -5.47
C TYR A 96 12.00 2.98 -5.45
N PRO A 97 13.24 2.48 -5.65
CA PRO A 97 13.52 1.05 -5.76
C PRO A 97 13.20 0.24 -4.50
N SER A 98 13.17 0.88 -3.34
CA SER A 98 13.01 0.21 -2.05
C SER A 98 11.55 0.06 -1.60
N SER A 99 10.55 0.44 -2.40
CA SER A 99 9.14 0.38 -1.95
C SER A 99 8.19 -0.43 -2.82
N LEU A 100 8.59 -0.80 -4.03
CA LEU A 100 7.64 -1.36 -5.00
C LEU A 100 7.73 -2.87 -5.10
N ASN A 101 8.94 -3.42 -5.04
CA ASN A 101 9.23 -4.80 -4.69
C ASN A 101 10.76 -4.95 -4.68
N TRP A 102 11.37 -5.27 -3.54
CA TRP A 102 12.83 -5.44 -3.44
C TRP A 102 13.35 -6.51 -4.41
N GLU A 103 12.52 -7.51 -4.71
CA GLU A 103 12.81 -8.60 -5.63
C GLU A 103 12.88 -8.13 -7.08
N TYR A 104 11.98 -7.24 -7.50
CA TYR A 104 11.96 -6.73 -8.87
C TYR A 104 13.29 -6.06 -9.26
N GLY A 105 13.76 -5.14 -8.41
CA GLY A 105 15.03 -4.45 -8.60
C GLY A 105 16.26 -5.36 -8.48
N PHE A 106 16.15 -6.45 -7.73
CA PHE A 106 17.17 -7.50 -7.57
C PHE A 106 17.32 -8.32 -8.85
N PHE A 107 16.25 -9.00 -9.25
CA PHE A 107 16.24 -9.93 -10.38
C PHE A 107 16.59 -9.20 -11.68
N LYS A 108 16.02 -8.02 -11.93
CA LYS A 108 16.33 -7.23 -13.13
C LYS A 108 17.81 -6.86 -13.23
N SER A 109 18.47 -6.65 -12.09
CA SER A 109 19.92 -6.34 -12.07
C SER A 109 20.82 -7.55 -12.33
N ARG A 110 20.28 -8.78 -12.24
CA ARG A 110 20.98 -10.03 -12.58
C ARG A 110 20.75 -10.45 -14.05
N GLY A 111 19.99 -9.67 -14.81
CA GLY A 111 19.64 -10.00 -16.20
C GLY A 111 18.32 -10.74 -16.35
N SER A 112 17.48 -10.82 -15.29
CA SER A 112 16.13 -11.38 -15.40
C SER A 112 15.29 -10.62 -16.41
N HIS A 113 14.52 -11.38 -17.17
CA HIS A 113 13.49 -10.86 -18.08
C HIS A 113 12.12 -10.91 -17.39
N CYS A 114 11.29 -9.89 -17.63
CA CYS A 114 9.90 -9.90 -17.21
C CYS A 114 9.05 -10.48 -18.36
N ARG A 115 8.17 -11.42 -18.04
CA ARG A 115 7.19 -11.97 -18.99
C ARG A 115 5.84 -12.10 -18.29
N LYS A 116 4.76 -12.24 -19.08
CA LYS A 116 3.44 -12.57 -18.53
C LYS A 116 3.22 -14.07 -18.54
N GLU A 117 2.79 -14.60 -17.41
CA GLU A 117 2.32 -15.97 -17.25
C GLU A 117 0.93 -15.97 -16.61
N LYS A 118 -0.05 -16.57 -17.30
CA LYS A 118 -1.46 -16.58 -16.86
C LYS A 118 -2.00 -15.18 -16.50
N GLY A 119 -1.60 -14.17 -17.28
CA GLY A 119 -2.02 -12.78 -17.09
C GLY A 119 -1.23 -12.00 -16.05
N LYS A 120 -0.34 -12.64 -15.28
CA LYS A 120 0.47 -11.98 -14.24
C LYS A 120 1.89 -11.74 -14.73
N TRP A 121 2.45 -10.60 -14.37
CA TRP A 121 3.87 -10.34 -14.59
C TRP A 121 4.72 -11.20 -13.65
N VAL A 122 5.56 -12.03 -14.25
CA VAL A 122 6.54 -12.87 -13.60
C VAL A 122 7.95 -12.49 -14.02
N MET A 123 8.92 -12.79 -13.17
CA MET A 123 10.34 -12.63 -13.47
C MET A 123 11.06 -13.95 -13.38
N ASP A 124 11.84 -14.25 -14.40
CA ASP A 124 12.68 -15.44 -14.44
C ASP A 124 14.01 -15.16 -13.70
N ASP A 125 14.43 -16.04 -12.79
CA ASP A 125 15.79 -16.03 -12.24
C ASP A 125 16.77 -16.60 -13.29
N PRO A 126 17.74 -15.81 -13.78
CA PRO A 126 18.73 -16.29 -14.76
C PRO A 126 19.65 -17.38 -14.21
N VAL A 127 19.70 -17.60 -12.89
CA VAL A 127 20.54 -18.62 -12.25
C VAL A 127 19.77 -19.91 -12.00
N GLU A 128 18.52 -19.81 -11.55
CA GLU A 128 17.73 -20.98 -11.12
C GLU A 128 16.60 -21.37 -12.07
N GLY A 129 16.31 -20.55 -13.10
CA GLY A 129 15.18 -20.77 -14.02
C GLY A 129 13.80 -20.64 -13.35
N LYS A 130 13.75 -20.16 -12.10
CA LYS A 130 12.54 -20.07 -11.28
C LYS A 130 11.81 -18.75 -11.49
N ILE A 131 10.49 -18.78 -11.37
CA ILE A 131 9.63 -17.59 -11.29
C ILE A 131 9.72 -17.06 -9.86
N VAL A 132 10.22 -15.83 -9.67
CA VAL A 132 10.55 -15.36 -8.30
C VAL A 132 9.66 -14.26 -7.75
N SER A 133 8.80 -13.61 -8.54
CA SER A 133 7.89 -12.60 -7.97
C SER A 133 6.70 -12.28 -8.88
N SER A 134 5.52 -12.06 -8.30
CA SER A 134 4.46 -11.29 -8.95
C SER A 134 4.84 -9.81 -8.94
N ILE A 135 4.83 -9.16 -10.10
CA ILE A 135 5.16 -7.74 -10.21
C ILE A 135 3.88 -6.93 -10.09
N GLY A 136 3.70 -6.24 -8.96
CA GLY A 136 2.82 -5.07 -8.79
C GLY A 136 1.36 -5.25 -9.18
N HIS A 137 0.55 -5.89 -8.33
CA HIS A 137 -0.91 -6.03 -8.50
C HIS A 137 -1.68 -4.72 -8.75
N TYR A 138 -1.10 -3.58 -8.35
CA TYR A 138 -1.66 -2.26 -8.63
C TYR A 138 -1.74 -1.94 -10.13
N THR A 139 -0.87 -2.48 -11.00
CA THR A 139 -0.97 -2.23 -12.44
C THR A 139 -2.15 -2.95 -13.07
N ASP A 140 -2.49 -4.15 -12.58
CA ASP A 140 -3.65 -4.90 -13.04
C ASP A 140 -4.94 -4.13 -12.73
N ILE A 141 -5.03 -3.54 -11.52
CA ILE A 141 -6.13 -2.64 -11.15
C ILE A 141 -6.23 -1.48 -12.14
N MET A 142 -5.11 -0.82 -12.46
CA MET A 142 -5.10 0.32 -13.39
C MET A 142 -5.48 -0.08 -14.83
N ARG A 143 -5.07 -1.26 -15.30
CA ARG A 143 -5.46 -1.81 -16.59
C ARG A 143 -6.96 -2.02 -16.66
N GLU A 144 -7.53 -2.69 -15.67
CA GLU A 144 -8.96 -3.01 -15.66
C GLU A 144 -9.82 -1.76 -15.50
N VAL A 145 -9.34 -0.75 -14.76
CA VAL A 145 -9.94 0.59 -14.76
C VAL A 145 -9.89 1.21 -16.16
N ALA A 146 -8.76 1.12 -16.86
CA ALA A 146 -8.61 1.70 -18.18
C ALA A 146 -9.54 1.05 -19.21
N ARG A 147 -9.71 -0.29 -19.12
CA ARG A 147 -10.66 -1.06 -19.93
C ARG A 147 -12.10 -0.66 -19.61
N TYR A 148 -12.47 -0.62 -18.33
CA TYR A 148 -13.79 -0.16 -17.88
C TYR A 148 -14.12 1.23 -18.44
N ASN A 149 -13.19 2.17 -18.34
CA ASN A 149 -13.36 3.55 -18.81
C ASN A 149 -13.50 3.69 -20.33
N ALA A 150 -13.00 2.73 -21.10
CA ALA A 150 -13.17 2.72 -22.55
C ALA A 150 -14.55 2.20 -22.97
N GLU A 151 -15.09 1.26 -22.20
CA GLU A 151 -16.41 0.66 -22.43
C GLU A 151 -17.55 1.51 -21.87
N HIS A 152 -17.28 2.37 -20.88
CA HIS A 152 -18.29 3.11 -20.15
C HIS A 152 -18.00 4.62 -20.16
N GLY A 153 -19.02 5.44 -20.41
CA GLY A 153 -18.89 6.91 -20.40
C GLY A 153 -18.60 7.51 -19.02
N ASN A 154 -18.84 6.77 -17.94
CA ASN A 154 -18.50 7.18 -16.57
C ASN A 154 -17.09 6.68 -16.22
N ARG A 155 -16.12 7.60 -16.21
CA ARG A 155 -14.73 7.27 -15.88
C ARG A 155 -14.58 7.01 -14.38
N LEU A 156 -14.09 5.84 -14.01
CA LEU A 156 -13.63 5.51 -12.66
C LEU A 156 -12.26 6.14 -12.41
N GLY A 157 -12.20 7.07 -11.44
CA GLY A 157 -10.93 7.69 -11.03
C GLY A 157 -10.10 6.80 -10.12
N VAL A 158 -8.78 6.83 -10.30
CA VAL A 158 -7.80 6.11 -9.46
C VAL A 158 -6.67 7.05 -9.09
N TYR A 159 -6.35 7.12 -7.79
CA TYR A 159 -5.34 8.04 -7.26
C TYR A 159 -4.40 7.36 -6.25
N ALA A 160 -3.11 7.62 -6.37
CA ALA A 160 -2.13 7.37 -5.32
C ALA A 160 -2.24 8.45 -4.23
N VAL A 161 -2.35 8.05 -2.96
CA VAL A 161 -2.59 8.97 -1.83
C VAL A 161 -1.55 8.92 -0.72
N ASP A 162 -0.57 8.03 -0.81
CA ASP A 162 0.48 7.89 0.21
C ASP A 162 1.51 9.03 0.18
N ILE A 163 2.34 9.13 1.22
CA ILE A 163 3.48 10.05 1.26
C ILE A 163 4.39 9.86 0.05
N THR A 164 4.97 10.96 -0.42
CA THR A 164 5.79 10.91 -1.63
C THR A 164 7.05 10.07 -1.41
N THR A 165 7.64 9.58 -2.51
CA THR A 165 8.94 8.90 -2.47
C THR A 165 10.02 9.74 -1.77
N ARG A 166 10.01 11.07 -1.94
CA ARG A 166 10.92 12.00 -1.24
C ARG A 166 10.70 12.00 0.28
N GLU A 167 9.46 11.95 0.72
CA GLU A 167 9.08 11.91 2.12
C GLU A 167 9.44 10.58 2.76
N MET A 168 9.19 9.47 2.06
CA MET A 168 9.61 8.14 2.52
C MET A 168 11.12 8.10 2.78
N LYS A 169 11.93 8.60 1.84
CA LYS A 169 13.39 8.74 2.02
C LYS A 169 13.77 9.65 3.20
N ALA A 170 12.99 10.70 3.47
CA ALA A 170 13.21 11.56 4.62
C ALA A 170 12.89 10.84 5.95
N GLN A 171 11.84 10.04 5.98
CA GLN A 171 11.51 9.21 7.13
C GLN A 171 12.55 8.10 7.36
N GLN A 172 13.12 7.54 6.29
CA GLN A 172 14.25 6.62 6.42
C GLN A 172 15.46 7.28 7.06
N ARG A 173 15.85 8.48 6.62
CA ARG A 173 16.95 9.24 7.25
C ARG A 173 16.70 9.57 8.72
N LYS A 174 15.43 9.71 9.13
CA LYS A 174 15.02 9.89 10.53
C LYS A 174 14.94 8.58 11.32
N LYS A 175 15.26 7.44 10.70
CA LYS A 175 15.12 6.09 11.27
C LYS A 175 13.68 5.72 11.65
N ASN A 176 12.70 6.39 11.04
CA ASN A 176 11.28 6.10 11.25
C ASN A 176 10.78 4.96 10.34
N LEU A 177 11.48 4.72 9.23
CA LEU A 177 11.30 3.60 8.30
C LEU A 177 12.68 2.97 8.04
N PHE A 178 12.84 1.68 8.28
CA PHE A 178 14.15 1.02 8.15
C PHE A 178 14.00 -0.46 7.78
N VAL A 179 15.06 -1.04 7.25
CA VAL A 179 15.19 -2.49 7.12
C VAL A 179 15.77 -3.01 8.42
N GLU A 180 15.03 -3.87 9.11
CA GLU A 180 15.53 -4.59 10.27
C GLU A 180 16.19 -5.88 9.82
N ILE A 181 17.41 -6.12 10.27
CA ILE A 181 18.10 -7.41 10.15
C ILE A 181 17.96 -8.16 11.47
N ASN A 182 17.61 -9.44 11.40
CA ASN A 182 17.57 -10.35 12.55
C ASN A 182 18.99 -10.65 13.10
N LEU A 183 19.59 -9.65 13.74
CA LEU A 183 20.79 -9.72 14.57
C LEU A 183 20.58 -8.87 15.84
N PRO A 184 21.28 -9.14 16.95
CA PRO A 184 21.24 -8.31 18.16
C PRO A 184 21.74 -6.88 17.92
N LYS A 185 21.34 -5.95 18.79
CA LYS A 185 21.73 -4.54 18.72
C LYS A 185 23.25 -4.31 18.79
N GLU A 186 23.97 -5.20 19.47
CA GLU A 186 25.42 -5.15 19.61
C GLU A 186 26.14 -5.39 18.28
N CYS A 187 25.51 -6.11 17.35
CA CYS A 187 26.05 -6.38 16.02
C CYS A 187 25.92 -5.20 15.04
N GLN A 188 25.25 -4.10 15.42
CA GLN A 188 24.99 -2.96 14.52
C GLN A 188 26.27 -2.41 13.88
N LYS A 189 27.34 -2.27 14.67
CA LYS A 189 28.63 -1.76 14.17
C LYS A 189 29.22 -2.67 13.08
N ALA A 190 29.16 -3.99 13.27
CA ALA A 190 29.65 -4.95 12.29
C ALA A 190 28.83 -4.88 10.98
N VAL A 191 27.51 -4.74 11.08
CA VAL A 191 26.61 -4.55 9.92
C VAL A 191 26.94 -3.25 9.18
N ASP A 192 27.07 -2.14 9.88
CA ASP A 192 27.39 -0.83 9.28
C ASP A 192 28.74 -0.84 8.56
N ASP A 193 29.77 -1.41 9.20
CA ASP A 193 31.11 -1.55 8.62
C ASP A 193 31.12 -2.44 7.37
N TYR A 194 30.35 -3.53 7.39
CA TYR A 194 30.20 -4.41 6.24
C TYR A 194 29.53 -3.68 5.09
N LEU A 195 28.35 -3.08 5.32
CA LEU A 195 27.58 -2.39 4.30
C LEU A 195 28.37 -1.22 3.69
N ALA A 196 29.10 -0.45 4.49
CA ALA A 196 29.92 0.66 4.00
C ALA A 196 31.01 0.20 3.01
N LYS A 197 31.63 -0.96 3.27
CA LYS A 197 32.67 -1.54 2.39
C LYS A 197 32.06 -2.29 1.21
N ALA A 198 31.03 -3.09 1.43
CA ALA A 198 30.31 -3.83 0.40
C ALA A 198 29.67 -2.88 -0.62
N LYS A 199 29.20 -1.71 -0.20
CA LYS A 199 28.69 -0.64 -1.08
C LYS A 199 29.74 -0.13 -2.06
N LYS A 200 31.01 0.00 -1.65
CA LYS A 200 32.12 0.37 -2.54
C LYS A 200 32.32 -0.71 -3.61
N SER A 201 32.28 -1.98 -3.24
CA SER A 201 32.34 -3.11 -4.17
C SER A 201 31.16 -3.10 -5.15
N ALA A 202 29.94 -2.88 -4.65
CA ALA A 202 28.73 -2.78 -5.46
C ALA A 202 28.76 -1.61 -6.45
N PHE A 203 29.37 -0.47 -6.08
CA PHE A 203 29.60 0.66 -6.97
C PHE A 203 30.45 0.26 -8.18
N LEU A 204 31.48 -0.56 -7.95
CA LEU A 204 32.36 -1.12 -8.98
C LEU A 204 31.74 -2.33 -9.71
N ARG A 205 30.47 -2.67 -9.44
CA ARG A 205 29.79 -3.88 -9.95
C ARG A 205 30.54 -5.19 -9.61
N LYS A 206 31.23 -5.22 -8.47
CA LYS A 206 31.97 -6.38 -7.96
C LYS A 206 31.27 -6.96 -6.73
N ILE A 207 31.48 -8.25 -6.49
CA ILE A 207 31.07 -8.92 -5.25
C ILE A 207 32.07 -8.53 -4.13
N PRO A 208 31.61 -8.35 -2.88
CA PRO A 208 32.51 -8.21 -1.73
C PRO A 208 33.54 -9.33 -1.65
N LYS A 209 34.81 -8.97 -1.38
CA LYS A 209 35.91 -9.94 -1.25
C LYS A 209 35.66 -10.89 -0.07
N GLU A 210 36.09 -12.15 -0.19
CA GLU A 210 35.96 -13.15 0.89
C GLU A 210 36.57 -12.70 2.21
N GLY A 211 37.70 -11.99 2.19
CA GLY A 211 38.30 -11.42 3.41
C GLY A 211 37.40 -10.40 4.14
N LEU A 212 36.51 -9.68 3.42
CA LEU A 212 35.52 -8.80 4.05
C LEU A 212 34.40 -9.61 4.71
N LYS A 213 33.93 -10.67 4.05
CA LYS A 213 32.90 -11.58 4.58
C LYS A 213 33.40 -12.31 5.83
N ALA A 214 34.60 -12.87 5.76
CA ALA A 214 35.26 -13.54 6.89
C ALA A 214 35.39 -12.60 8.10
N LYS A 215 35.87 -11.37 7.89
CA LYS A 215 35.99 -10.37 8.97
C LYS A 215 34.64 -9.99 9.59
N PHE A 216 33.58 -9.91 8.78
CA PHE A 216 32.24 -9.66 9.30
C PHE A 216 31.77 -10.83 10.19
N LEU A 217 31.90 -12.06 9.71
CA LEU A 217 31.52 -13.25 10.48
C LEU A 217 32.31 -13.38 11.78
N GLU A 218 33.63 -13.11 11.75
CA GLU A 218 34.47 -13.08 12.95
C GLU A 218 33.95 -12.06 13.98
N ASN A 219 33.51 -10.88 13.52
CA ASN A 219 32.92 -9.88 14.42
C ASN A 219 31.57 -10.35 14.99
N ILE A 220 30.73 -11.03 14.22
CA ILE A 220 29.47 -11.59 14.71
C ILE A 220 29.72 -12.69 15.75
N GLU A 221 30.70 -13.57 15.51
CA GLU A 221 31.08 -14.63 16.45
C GLU A 221 31.66 -14.07 17.75
N LYS A 222 32.44 -12.97 17.70
CA LYS A 222 32.92 -12.24 18.90
C LYS A 222 31.79 -11.70 19.75
N GLU A 223 30.64 -11.38 19.14
CA GLU A 223 29.46 -10.99 19.90
C GLU A 223 28.77 -12.18 20.60
N GLY A 224 29.28 -13.41 20.45
CA GLY A 224 28.73 -14.61 21.09
C GLY A 224 27.51 -15.17 20.37
N ILE A 225 27.39 -14.88 19.07
CA ILE A 225 26.29 -15.31 18.20
C ILE A 225 26.79 -16.42 17.27
N PRO A 226 26.64 -17.70 17.65
CA PRO A 226 27.01 -18.80 16.77
C PRO A 226 26.00 -18.90 15.63
N LEU A 227 26.50 -18.79 14.39
CA LEU A 227 25.69 -19.00 13.19
C LEU A 227 26.15 -20.28 12.48
N GLU A 228 25.18 -21.11 12.11
CA GLU A 228 25.40 -22.27 11.25
C GLU A 228 25.79 -21.85 9.83
N LYS A 229 26.38 -22.77 9.05
CA LYS A 229 26.85 -22.48 7.69
C LYS A 229 25.75 -21.87 6.80
N GLU A 230 24.57 -22.47 6.79
CA GLU A 230 23.43 -21.99 6.00
C GLU A 230 22.98 -20.58 6.43
N GLN A 231 22.96 -20.30 7.74
CA GLN A 231 22.61 -18.99 8.29
C GLN A 231 23.63 -17.91 7.88
N LYS A 232 24.92 -18.26 7.88
CA LYS A 232 26.00 -17.37 7.42
C LYS A 232 25.82 -17.00 5.94
N GLU A 233 25.53 -17.98 5.10
CA GLU A 233 25.33 -17.78 3.66
C GLU A 233 24.10 -16.88 3.38
N ILE A 234 22.97 -17.14 4.05
CA ILE A 234 21.75 -16.33 3.94
C ILE A 234 22.01 -14.89 4.39
N LEU A 235 22.62 -14.69 5.56
CA LEU A 235 22.92 -13.37 6.12
C LEU A 235 23.82 -12.56 5.18
N LEU A 236 24.91 -13.17 4.69
CA LEU A 236 25.84 -12.51 3.77
C LEU A 236 25.16 -12.19 2.42
N GLY A 237 24.35 -13.10 1.87
CA GLY A 237 23.59 -12.86 0.65
C GLY A 237 22.66 -11.65 0.77
N LYS A 238 21.97 -11.52 1.92
CA LYS A 238 21.07 -10.40 2.20
C LYS A 238 21.81 -9.08 2.45
N LEU A 239 22.95 -9.10 3.14
CA LEU A 239 23.80 -7.91 3.29
C LEU A 239 24.40 -7.44 1.96
N ASP A 240 24.85 -8.36 1.11
CA ASP A 240 25.33 -8.05 -0.23
C ASP A 240 24.24 -7.40 -1.08
N PHE A 241 23.02 -7.92 -0.96
CA PHE A 241 21.84 -7.34 -1.59
C PHE A 241 21.55 -5.93 -1.09
N LEU A 242 21.51 -5.72 0.24
CA LEU A 242 21.30 -4.39 0.84
C LEU A 242 22.37 -3.40 0.42
N ALA A 243 23.64 -3.81 0.30
CA ALA A 243 24.70 -2.95 -0.20
C ALA A 243 24.48 -2.50 -1.65
N ARG A 244 23.94 -3.37 -2.51
CA ARG A 244 23.54 -3.03 -3.89
C ARG A 244 22.34 -2.11 -3.93
N LEU A 245 21.36 -2.30 -3.04
CA LEU A 245 20.23 -1.37 -2.89
C LEU A 245 20.72 0.01 -2.42
N GLN A 246 21.59 0.07 -1.41
CA GLN A 246 22.17 1.32 -0.90
C GLN A 246 23.01 2.09 -1.93
N ARG A 247 23.47 1.41 -2.99
CA ARG A 247 24.07 2.05 -4.17
C ARG A 247 23.02 2.85 -4.96
N LYS A 248 21.83 2.27 -5.16
CA LYS A 248 20.71 2.91 -5.88
C LYS A 248 19.98 3.93 -5.01
N ASP A 249 19.80 3.63 -3.73
CA ASP A 249 19.12 4.49 -2.75
C ASP A 249 19.94 4.69 -1.47
N LYS A 250 20.59 5.86 -1.37
CA LYS A 250 21.46 6.17 -0.23
C LYS A 250 20.70 6.43 1.07
N SER A 251 19.38 6.63 1.05
CA SER A 251 18.61 6.83 2.29
C SER A 251 18.19 5.54 2.98
N LEU A 252 18.37 4.39 2.34
CA LEU A 252 18.02 3.10 2.91
C LEU A 252 18.78 2.87 4.22
N THR A 253 18.03 2.89 5.32
CA THR A 253 18.55 2.71 6.67
C THR A 253 18.37 1.26 7.07
N VAL A 254 19.44 0.65 7.60
CA VAL A 254 19.48 -0.75 8.03
C VAL A 254 19.80 -0.77 9.51
N LEU A 255 18.94 -1.39 10.32
CA LEU A 255 19.13 -1.54 11.75
C LEU A 255 19.08 -3.00 12.14
N THR A 256 19.82 -3.39 13.16
CA THR A 256 19.67 -4.68 13.83
C THR A 256 18.44 -4.67 14.74
N LYS A 257 17.93 -5.85 15.10
CA LYS A 257 16.80 -6.00 16.02
C LYS A 257 17.17 -5.42 17.38
N ASN A 258 16.25 -4.68 18.01
CA ASN A 258 16.47 -4.13 19.36
C ASN A 258 16.27 -5.21 20.44
N LEU A 259 16.94 -6.34 20.29
CA LEU A 259 17.07 -7.39 21.29
C LEU A 259 18.52 -7.45 21.77
N ASP A 260 18.71 -7.73 23.06
CA ASP A 260 20.02 -8.11 23.56
C ASP A 260 20.36 -9.56 23.15
N LYS A 261 21.61 -9.95 23.41
CA LYS A 261 22.17 -11.27 23.05
C LYS A 261 21.42 -12.43 23.70
N THR A 262 20.95 -12.27 24.94
CA THR A 262 20.26 -13.32 25.69
C THR A 262 18.88 -13.57 25.10
N ALA A 263 18.12 -12.50 24.86
CA ALA A 263 16.82 -12.55 24.21
C ALA A 263 16.92 -13.05 22.76
N PHE A 264 17.99 -12.69 22.04
CA PHE A 264 18.24 -13.20 20.70
C PHE A 264 18.54 -14.70 20.68
N ARG A 265 19.36 -15.21 21.62
CA ARG A 265 19.65 -16.64 21.74
C ARG A 265 18.38 -17.45 21.97
N TYR A 266 17.56 -17.01 22.93
CA TYR A 266 16.25 -17.60 23.17
C TYR A 266 15.37 -17.58 21.92
N PHE A 267 15.35 -16.46 21.18
CA PHE A 267 14.58 -16.33 19.94
C PHE A 267 15.03 -17.33 18.86
N VAL A 268 16.34 -17.48 18.63
CA VAL A 268 16.88 -18.42 17.64
C VAL A 268 16.66 -19.88 18.04
N GLU A 269 16.71 -20.20 19.34
CA GLU A 269 16.53 -21.56 19.85
C GLU A 269 15.06 -22.02 19.86
N ASN A 270 14.10 -21.09 19.97
CA ASN A 270 12.68 -21.42 20.22
C ASN A 270 11.72 -21.07 19.07
N TYR A 271 12.16 -20.38 18.01
CA TYR A 271 11.32 -20.06 16.85
C TYR A 271 11.79 -20.78 15.56
N PRO A 272 10.86 -21.23 14.69
CA PRO A 272 11.19 -22.06 13.54
C PRO A 272 12.06 -21.36 12.49
N ILE A 273 12.75 -22.20 11.71
CA ILE A 273 13.78 -21.94 10.67
C ILE A 273 13.51 -20.77 9.70
N LYS A 274 12.26 -20.34 9.52
CA LYS A 274 11.93 -19.19 8.67
C LYS A 274 12.37 -17.85 9.27
N GLU A 275 12.60 -17.74 10.59
CA GLU A 275 13.07 -16.52 11.26
C GLU A 275 14.60 -16.52 11.53
N LYS A 276 15.38 -17.31 10.77
CA LYS A 276 16.85 -17.43 10.93
C LYS A 276 17.58 -16.09 10.75
N ALA A 277 18.79 -16.02 11.31
CA ALA A 277 19.69 -14.87 11.16
C ALA A 277 19.80 -14.45 9.68
N GLY A 278 19.58 -13.17 9.43
CA GLY A 278 19.51 -12.61 8.08
C GLY A 278 18.10 -12.26 7.62
N ASP A 279 17.02 -12.73 8.24
CA ASP A 279 15.68 -12.26 7.86
C ASP A 279 15.53 -10.74 7.92
N MET A 280 15.03 -10.18 6.81
CA MET A 280 14.93 -8.75 6.57
C MET A 280 13.46 -8.38 6.60
N ASN A 281 13.09 -7.58 7.59
CA ASN A 281 11.74 -7.05 7.67
C ASN A 281 11.79 -5.54 7.47
N THR A 282 10.94 -5.01 6.61
CA THR A 282 10.68 -3.57 6.64
C THR A 282 10.00 -3.25 7.96
N ARG A 283 10.63 -2.40 8.77
CA ARG A 283 10.07 -1.92 10.02
C ARG A 283 9.82 -0.42 9.94
N LEU A 284 8.80 -0.01 10.68
CA LEU A 284 8.37 1.35 10.83
C LEU A 284 7.99 1.58 12.29
N ASN A 285 8.14 2.80 12.77
CA ASN A 285 7.73 3.19 14.11
C ASN A 285 6.41 3.99 14.09
N SER A 286 5.85 4.28 15.27
CA SER A 286 4.62 5.06 15.40
C SER A 286 4.74 6.44 14.76
N ALA A 287 5.90 7.11 14.89
CA ALA A 287 6.13 8.42 14.29
C ALA A 287 6.03 8.41 12.76
N PHE A 288 6.42 7.30 12.10
CA PHE A 288 6.20 7.12 10.66
C PHE A 288 4.71 7.01 10.34
N LEU A 289 3.98 6.15 11.05
CA LEU A 289 2.55 5.91 10.83
C LEU A 289 1.74 7.18 11.05
N ASP A 290 1.93 7.84 12.19
CA ASP A 290 1.23 9.08 12.52
C ASP A 290 1.45 10.17 11.47
N TYR A 291 2.69 10.29 10.99
CA TYR A 291 3.01 11.21 9.91
C TYR A 291 2.32 10.84 8.61
N ARG A 292 2.40 9.56 8.23
CA ARG A 292 1.82 9.02 7.02
C ARG A 292 0.30 9.20 7.00
N ASP A 293 -0.38 8.84 8.09
CA ASP A 293 -1.84 8.86 8.20
C ASP A 293 -2.38 10.29 8.11
N ARG A 294 -1.75 11.26 8.82
CA ARG A 294 -2.10 12.69 8.68
C ARG A 294 -1.96 13.16 7.24
N ARG A 295 -0.89 12.74 6.57
CA ARG A 295 -0.56 13.12 5.19
C ARG A 295 -1.47 12.45 4.16
N MET A 296 -1.94 11.23 4.41
CA MET A 296 -2.87 10.47 3.56
C MET A 296 -4.31 10.95 3.70
N ALA A 297 -4.77 11.17 4.94
CA ALA A 297 -6.11 11.67 5.22
C ALA A 297 -6.32 13.09 4.69
N GLY A 298 -5.26 13.90 4.62
CA GLY A 298 -5.30 15.29 4.17
C GLY A 298 -5.30 16.33 5.29
N ASN A 299 -4.82 15.95 6.48
CA ASN A 299 -4.70 16.83 7.66
C ASN A 299 -3.35 17.56 7.75
N ASP A 300 -2.37 17.17 6.93
CA ASP A 300 -1.08 17.85 6.80
C ASP A 300 -0.77 18.11 5.31
N PRO A 301 -1.58 18.89 4.57
CA PRO A 301 -1.34 19.15 3.15
C PRO A 301 -0.12 20.07 2.96
N LYS A 302 0.69 19.82 1.92
CA LYS A 302 1.81 20.69 1.57
C LYS A 302 1.57 21.44 0.25
N PRO A 303 2.09 22.67 0.09
CA PRO A 303 1.92 23.45 -1.13
C PRO A 303 2.42 22.73 -2.39
N GLU A 304 3.56 22.01 -2.30
CA GLU A 304 4.13 21.27 -3.42
C GLU A 304 3.27 20.10 -3.89
N ASP A 305 2.29 19.66 -3.09
CA ASP A 305 1.46 18.52 -3.43
C ASP A 305 0.54 18.84 -4.63
N ARG A 306 0.26 20.13 -4.90
CA ARG A 306 -0.59 20.60 -6.02
C ARG A 306 -0.15 20.06 -7.38
N ARG A 307 1.15 19.83 -7.59
CA ARG A 307 1.69 19.33 -8.87
C ARG A 307 1.34 17.87 -9.15
N PHE A 308 0.83 17.13 -8.16
CA PHE A 308 0.45 15.73 -8.28
C PHE A 308 -1.06 15.52 -8.49
N GLY A 309 -1.85 16.60 -8.50
CA GLY A 309 -3.31 16.52 -8.51
C GLY A 309 -3.91 16.24 -7.12
N PRO A 310 -5.14 15.73 -7.04
CA PRO A 310 -5.74 15.24 -5.79
C PRO A 310 -4.92 14.07 -5.25
N CYS A 311 -4.20 14.32 -4.16
CA CYS A 311 -3.08 13.48 -3.74
C CYS A 311 -3.18 13.05 -2.26
N ASP A 312 -4.33 13.29 -1.66
CA ASP A 312 -4.74 12.85 -0.33
C ASP A 312 -6.25 12.53 -0.39
N ILE A 313 -6.73 11.66 0.50
CA ILE A 313 -8.07 11.08 0.45
C ILE A 313 -9.14 12.20 0.49
N LYS A 314 -8.93 13.23 1.32
CA LYS A 314 -9.82 14.40 1.40
C LYS A 314 -9.90 15.17 0.08
N LYS A 315 -8.77 15.52 -0.52
CA LYS A 315 -8.76 16.25 -1.81
C LYS A 315 -9.36 15.41 -2.93
N VAL A 316 -9.11 14.10 -2.96
CA VAL A 316 -9.73 13.20 -3.93
C VAL A 316 -11.26 13.29 -3.82
N ALA A 317 -11.80 13.11 -2.60
CA ALA A 317 -13.24 13.20 -2.34
C ALA A 317 -13.87 14.54 -2.76
N LEU A 318 -13.16 15.65 -2.50
CA LEU A 318 -13.66 16.99 -2.83
C LEU A 318 -13.61 17.31 -4.33
N SER A 319 -12.69 16.67 -5.06
CA SER A 319 -12.43 16.92 -6.48
C SER A 319 -13.29 16.06 -7.42
N TYR A 320 -13.79 14.92 -6.94
CA TYR A 320 -14.49 13.96 -7.77
C TYR A 320 -16.00 14.27 -7.82
N PRO A 321 -16.66 14.18 -9.00
CA PRO A 321 -18.11 14.28 -9.09
C PRO A 321 -18.79 13.22 -8.24
N TYR A 322 -19.85 13.59 -7.54
CA TYR A 322 -20.62 12.65 -6.71
C TYR A 322 -22.11 12.90 -6.87
N HIS A 323 -22.89 11.84 -6.64
CA HIS A 323 -24.33 11.93 -6.47
C HIS A 323 -24.66 12.03 -4.99
N TYR A 324 -25.85 12.55 -4.69
CA TYR A 324 -26.39 12.54 -3.33
C TYR A 324 -26.27 11.12 -2.72
N PRO A 325 -25.89 10.98 -1.44
CA PRO A 325 -25.74 12.03 -0.43
C PRO A 325 -24.36 12.69 -0.36
N GLY A 326 -23.35 12.19 -1.06
CA GLY A 326 -21.98 12.64 -0.88
C GLY A 326 -20.92 11.87 -1.65
N PRO A 327 -19.67 12.37 -1.67
CA PRO A 327 -18.56 11.65 -2.29
C PRO A 327 -18.27 10.34 -1.56
N ARG A 328 -17.91 9.31 -2.34
CA ARG A 328 -17.63 7.96 -1.88
C ARG A 328 -16.22 7.55 -2.29
N ILE A 329 -15.39 7.21 -1.32
CA ILE A 329 -14.01 6.77 -1.52
C ILE A 329 -13.89 5.30 -1.16
N LEU A 330 -13.23 4.52 -2.01
CA LEU A 330 -12.68 3.23 -1.62
C LEU A 330 -11.16 3.39 -1.56
N HIS A 331 -10.59 3.23 -0.36
CA HIS A 331 -9.15 3.22 -0.16
C HIS A 331 -8.66 1.78 -0.12
N TRP A 332 -7.71 1.41 -0.99
CA TRP A 332 -7.14 0.08 -1.07
C TRP A 332 -5.65 0.12 -0.70
N GLY A 333 -5.29 -0.62 0.33
CA GLY A 333 -3.92 -0.75 0.83
C GLY A 333 -3.70 -2.11 1.49
N GLY A 334 -2.50 -2.39 1.96
CA GLY A 334 -2.19 -3.59 2.73
C GLY A 334 -2.93 -3.63 4.07
N ALA A 335 -3.36 -4.81 4.52
CA ALA A 335 -4.01 -5.01 5.82
C ALA A 335 -3.06 -4.66 6.98
N ALA A 336 -1.74 -4.85 6.80
CA ALA A 336 -0.73 -4.30 7.71
C ALA A 336 -0.75 -2.77 7.82
N HIS A 337 -1.17 -2.05 6.77
CA HIS A 337 -1.37 -0.60 6.79
C HIS A 337 -2.66 -0.19 7.53
N LEU A 338 -3.69 -1.05 7.52
CA LEU A 338 -4.95 -0.84 8.23
C LEU A 338 -4.98 -1.39 9.67
N GLY A 339 -3.87 -1.97 10.15
CA GLY A 339 -3.67 -2.29 11.56
C GLY A 339 -3.53 -3.78 11.91
N GLU A 340 -3.36 -4.66 10.93
CA GLU A 340 -3.34 -6.12 11.15
C GLU A 340 -2.11 -6.62 11.94
N TRP A 341 -0.93 -6.03 11.73
CA TRP A 341 0.31 -6.52 12.36
C TRP A 341 0.69 -5.74 13.61
N LYS A 342 0.05 -6.04 14.74
CA LYS A 342 0.45 -5.57 16.09
C LYS A 342 0.62 -4.04 16.22
N ARG A 343 0.02 -3.24 15.32
CA ARG A 343 0.25 -1.79 15.19
C ARG A 343 -1.07 -1.04 15.09
N LYS A 344 -1.20 -0.01 15.92
CA LYS A 344 -2.31 0.95 15.86
C LYS A 344 -2.01 1.96 14.74
N THR A 345 -2.58 1.77 13.55
CA THR A 345 -2.69 2.86 12.57
C THR A 345 -3.67 3.90 13.11
N ASN A 346 -3.42 5.18 12.81
CA ASN A 346 -4.32 6.28 13.17
C ASN A 346 -5.13 6.77 11.96
N LEU A 347 -5.03 6.09 10.80
CA LEU A 347 -5.74 6.50 9.59
C LEU A 347 -7.26 6.68 9.79
N PRO A 348 -8.01 5.78 10.46
CA PRO A 348 -9.44 6.01 10.70
C PRO A 348 -9.73 7.29 11.51
N LEU A 349 -8.92 7.56 12.55
CA LEU A 349 -9.04 8.77 13.36
C LEU A 349 -8.71 10.03 12.56
N GLU A 350 -7.66 9.96 11.73
CA GLU A 350 -7.27 11.07 10.86
C GLU A 350 -8.30 11.32 9.74
N LEU A 351 -8.96 10.28 9.21
CA LEU A 351 -10.08 10.44 8.26
C LEU A 351 -11.28 11.14 8.93
N GLY A 352 -11.58 10.80 10.20
CA GLY A 352 -12.57 11.52 10.99
C GLY A 352 -12.24 13.02 11.13
N LYS A 353 -10.98 13.35 11.46
CA LYS A 353 -10.49 14.75 11.51
C LYS A 353 -10.52 15.44 10.14
N ALA A 354 -10.26 14.69 9.07
CA ALA A 354 -10.29 15.21 7.70
C ALA A 354 -11.71 15.59 7.26
N GLY A 355 -12.73 15.12 7.99
CA GLY A 355 -14.13 15.49 7.83
C GLY A 355 -14.97 14.38 7.20
N PHE A 356 -14.54 13.12 7.22
CA PHE A 356 -15.37 11.99 6.81
C PHE A 356 -16.31 11.59 7.96
N PRO A 357 -17.63 11.86 7.89
CA PRO A 357 -18.58 11.45 8.91
C PRO A 357 -18.85 9.95 8.92
N HIS A 358 -18.58 9.27 7.79
CA HIS A 358 -18.75 7.83 7.62
C HIS A 358 -17.44 7.20 7.19
N GLY A 359 -16.89 6.38 8.08
CA GLY A 359 -15.74 5.52 7.81
C GLY A 359 -16.11 4.08 8.09
N LEU A 360 -15.72 3.17 7.21
CA LEU A 360 -15.75 1.74 7.44
C LEU A 360 -14.38 1.13 7.12
N THR A 361 -14.03 0.07 7.84
CA THR A 361 -12.88 -0.76 7.49
C THR A 361 -13.33 -2.14 7.01
N ALA A 362 -12.63 -2.67 6.01
CA ALA A 362 -12.87 -4.01 5.49
C ALA A 362 -11.54 -4.68 5.20
N ASP A 363 -11.21 -5.76 5.90
CA ASP A 363 -9.92 -6.44 5.70
C ASP A 363 -10.11 -7.79 5.01
N ALA A 364 -9.14 -8.15 4.17
CA ALA A 364 -9.08 -9.48 3.61
C ALA A 364 -8.83 -10.50 4.74
N TYR A 365 -9.57 -11.61 4.77
CA TYR A 365 -9.40 -12.62 5.81
C TYR A 365 -8.02 -13.30 5.73
N THR A 366 -7.42 -13.56 6.90
CA THR A 366 -6.32 -14.50 7.07
C THR A 366 -6.78 -15.76 7.77
N VAL A 367 -6.45 -16.92 7.18
CA VAL A 367 -6.32 -18.18 7.93
C VAL A 367 -4.97 -18.21 8.69
N ASP A 368 -4.01 -17.38 8.26
CA ASP A 368 -2.66 -17.36 8.81
C ASP A 368 -2.54 -16.45 10.03
N ILE A 369 -2.91 -16.99 11.19
CA ILE A 369 -2.49 -16.42 12.47
C ILE A 369 -1.59 -17.44 13.17
N LEU A 370 -0.29 -17.37 12.87
CA LEU A 370 0.80 -17.84 13.73
C LEU A 370 0.99 -16.93 14.97
N SER A 371 -0.08 -16.27 15.45
CA SER A 371 -0.02 -15.61 16.76
C SER A 371 -0.19 -16.68 17.83
N PRO A 372 0.70 -16.76 18.83
CA PRO A 372 0.55 -17.67 19.96
C PRO A 372 -0.77 -17.52 20.74
N GLU A 373 -1.54 -16.44 20.50
CA GLU A 373 -2.83 -16.19 21.12
C GLU A 373 -4.05 -16.43 20.21
N ALA A 374 -3.88 -17.04 19.03
CA ALA A 374 -5.00 -17.38 18.16
C ALA A 374 -5.80 -18.56 18.73
N SER A 375 -7.10 -18.36 18.94
CA SER A 375 -8.07 -19.35 19.43
C SER A 375 -9.12 -19.59 18.35
N LEU A 376 -9.86 -20.70 18.40
CA LEU A 376 -11.05 -20.93 17.58
C LEU A 376 -12.29 -20.54 18.41
N ASP A 377 -13.26 -19.88 17.78
CA ASP A 377 -14.57 -19.61 18.36
C ASP A 377 -15.40 -20.90 18.47
N GLU A 378 -16.56 -20.83 19.12
CA GLU A 378 -17.49 -21.95 19.34
C GLU A 378 -17.97 -22.62 18.03
N LYS A 379 -17.73 -21.99 16.87
CA LYS A 379 -18.09 -22.49 15.53
C LYS A 379 -16.88 -22.98 14.74
N GLY A 380 -15.72 -23.11 15.38
CA GLY A 380 -14.48 -23.57 14.75
C GLY A 380 -13.84 -22.55 13.82
N ARG A 381 -14.11 -21.24 13.99
CA ARG A 381 -13.51 -20.16 13.20
C ARG A 381 -12.48 -19.43 14.05
N TRP A 382 -11.35 -18.98 13.49
CA TRP A 382 -10.36 -18.23 14.27
C TRP A 382 -10.98 -16.99 14.94
N GLU A 383 -10.77 -16.86 16.25
CA GLU A 383 -11.18 -15.72 17.07
C GLU A 383 -10.47 -14.46 16.57
N ARG A 384 -11.29 -13.48 16.17
CA ARG A 384 -10.83 -12.20 15.63
C ARG A 384 -10.33 -11.33 16.78
N ARG A 385 -9.07 -10.89 16.72
CA ARG A 385 -8.50 -9.93 17.68
C ARG A 385 -8.21 -8.54 17.08
N TYR A 386 -8.78 -8.22 15.92
CA TYR A 386 -8.49 -6.98 15.19
C TYR A 386 -9.75 -6.12 15.01
N PRO A 387 -9.68 -4.79 15.20
CA PRO A 387 -10.82 -3.90 15.11
C PRO A 387 -11.13 -3.55 13.65
N THR A 388 -11.80 -4.45 12.93
CA THR A 388 -12.30 -4.19 11.57
C THR A 388 -13.81 -4.40 11.49
N ASP A 389 -14.52 -3.53 10.77
CA ASP A 389 -15.98 -3.63 10.64
C ASP A 389 -16.40 -4.83 9.79
N PHE A 390 -15.63 -5.12 8.74
CA PHE A 390 -15.89 -6.20 7.78
C PHE A 390 -14.66 -7.04 7.50
N VAL A 391 -14.91 -8.31 7.21
CA VAL A 391 -13.91 -9.23 6.69
C VAL A 391 -14.38 -9.74 5.34
N PHE A 392 -13.50 -9.79 4.35
CA PHE A 392 -13.82 -10.31 3.01
C PHE A 392 -12.81 -11.34 2.51
N GLU A 393 -13.29 -12.39 1.85
CA GLU A 393 -12.45 -13.37 1.14
C GLU A 393 -12.70 -13.33 -0.37
N SER A 394 -13.68 -12.54 -0.79
CA SER A 394 -14.22 -12.54 -2.15
C SER A 394 -14.83 -11.20 -2.50
N GLN A 395 -15.11 -11.02 -3.79
CA GLN A 395 -15.89 -9.90 -4.32
C GLN A 395 -17.20 -9.69 -3.53
N LYS A 396 -17.93 -10.77 -3.22
CA LYS A 396 -19.19 -10.69 -2.47
C LYS A 396 -19.00 -10.10 -1.07
N GLY A 397 -17.91 -10.47 -0.39
CA GLY A 397 -17.56 -9.92 0.92
C GLY A 397 -17.21 -8.43 0.83
N LEU A 398 -16.40 -8.04 -0.16
CA LEU A 398 -16.02 -6.64 -0.38
C LEU A 398 -17.25 -5.76 -0.68
N LEU A 399 -18.13 -6.23 -1.58
CA LEU A 399 -19.35 -5.50 -1.92
C LEU A 399 -20.32 -5.37 -0.75
N LYS A 400 -20.33 -6.34 0.18
CA LYS A 400 -21.12 -6.22 1.42
C LYS A 400 -20.64 -5.03 2.25
N ALA A 401 -19.33 -4.85 2.45
CA ALA A 401 -18.78 -3.71 3.18
C ALA A 401 -19.13 -2.37 2.50
N VAL A 402 -19.02 -2.33 1.17
CA VAL A 402 -19.41 -1.17 0.35
C VAL A 402 -20.89 -0.82 0.54
N GLN A 403 -21.77 -1.81 0.44
CA GLN A 403 -23.22 -1.62 0.60
C GLN A 403 -23.60 -1.14 1.99
N GLU A 404 -22.97 -1.67 3.04
CA GLU A 404 -23.21 -1.20 4.41
C GLU A 404 -22.73 0.25 4.62
N GLY A 405 -21.62 0.63 3.98
CA GLY A 405 -21.15 2.03 3.97
C GLY A 405 -22.14 2.98 3.31
N ILE A 406 -22.66 2.58 2.15
CA ILE A 406 -23.69 3.33 1.43
C ILE A 406 -24.94 3.51 2.30
N LYS A 407 -25.45 2.43 2.91
CA LYS A 407 -26.62 2.49 3.80
C LYS A 407 -26.40 3.43 4.99
N GLY A 408 -25.23 3.37 5.62
CA GLY A 408 -24.87 4.26 6.73
C GLY A 408 -24.86 5.73 6.32
N GLN A 409 -24.30 6.01 5.14
CA GLN A 409 -24.29 7.33 4.53
C GLN A 409 -25.72 7.84 4.28
N GLU A 410 -26.57 7.03 3.65
CA GLU A 410 -27.94 7.40 3.25
C GLU A 410 -28.87 7.61 4.45
N LYS A 411 -28.77 6.76 5.49
CA LYS A 411 -29.57 6.89 6.72
C LYS A 411 -29.37 8.25 7.40
N THR A 412 -28.12 8.72 7.45
CA THR A 412 -27.77 10.00 8.07
C THR A 412 -28.25 11.17 7.23
N ALA A 413 -28.20 11.05 5.90
CA ALA A 413 -28.71 12.05 4.98
C ALA A 413 -30.24 12.22 5.12
N ALA A 414 -30.97 11.11 5.23
CA ALA A 414 -32.42 11.11 5.44
C ALA A 414 -32.82 11.78 6.77
N GLY A 415 -32.09 11.51 7.86
CA GLY A 415 -32.32 12.14 9.17
C GLY A 415 -32.08 13.66 9.19
N HIS A 416 -31.12 14.16 8.40
CA HIS A 416 -30.92 15.61 8.25
C HIS A 416 -32.01 16.29 7.43
N ALA A 417 -32.58 15.61 6.43
CA ALA A 417 -33.70 16.12 5.64
C ALA A 417 -34.95 16.31 6.50
N THR A 418 -35.22 15.40 7.45
CA THR A 418 -36.41 15.46 8.33
C THR A 418 -36.34 16.57 9.38
N ILE A 419 -35.15 16.96 9.82
CA ILE A 419 -34.98 18.06 10.79
C ILE A 419 -35.15 19.43 10.12
N SER A 420 -34.81 19.55 8.83
CA SER A 420 -34.96 20.82 8.09
C SER A 420 -36.42 21.21 7.81
N THR A 421 -37.34 20.24 7.71
CA THR A 421 -38.78 20.48 7.52
C THR A 421 -39.55 20.73 8.81
N ALA A 422 -38.98 20.38 9.97
CA ALA A 422 -39.57 20.70 11.27
C ALA A 422 -39.31 22.16 11.72
N GLY A 423 -38.40 22.88 11.05
CA GLY A 423 -38.00 24.25 11.40
C GLY A 423 -38.79 25.38 10.72
N SER A 424 -39.76 25.10 9.85
CA SER A 424 -40.46 26.13 9.06
C SER A 424 -41.97 26.27 9.35
N ILE A 425 -42.51 25.62 10.38
CA ILE A 425 -43.92 25.74 10.78
C ILE A 425 -44.03 26.41 12.15
N THR A 426 -43.67 27.69 12.25
CA THR A 426 -44.22 28.63 13.26
C THR A 426 -43.98 30.09 12.84
N GLY A 427 -44.37 30.43 11.61
CA GLY A 427 -44.56 31.83 11.20
C GLY A 427 -46.04 32.18 11.25
N LYS A 428 -46.57 32.45 12.44
CA LYS A 428 -47.94 33.00 12.60
C LYS A 428 -48.05 34.30 11.80
N GLN A 429 -48.90 34.28 10.77
CA GLN A 429 -49.52 35.50 10.22
C GLN A 429 -50.18 36.26 11.37
N LYS A 430 -49.67 37.46 11.67
CA LYS A 430 -50.40 38.46 12.43
C LYS A 430 -51.03 39.42 11.42
N ASN A 431 -52.33 39.26 11.22
CA ASN A 431 -53.20 40.26 10.61
C ASN A 431 -52.97 41.61 11.30
N SER A 432 -52.66 42.63 10.51
CA SER A 432 -52.84 44.02 10.88
C SER A 432 -53.93 44.61 10.01
N GLU A 433 -55.16 44.69 10.53
CA GLU A 433 -56.19 45.57 10.02
C GLU A 433 -57.04 46.12 11.17
N LYS A 434 -57.25 47.44 11.12
CA LYS A 434 -58.10 48.34 11.94
C LYS A 434 -57.53 48.75 13.31
N GLN A 435 -57.53 50.03 13.72
CA GLN A 435 -58.15 51.25 13.18
C GLN A 435 -57.60 52.46 13.97
N ARG A 436 -57.15 53.52 13.29
CA ARG A 436 -57.64 54.91 13.41
C ARG A 436 -56.92 55.80 12.40
#